data_AF-A0A839IKK4-F1
#
_entry.id   AF-A0A839IKK4-F1
#
_cell.length_a   1.000
_cell.length_b   1.000
_cell.length_c   1.000
_cell.angle_alpha   90.00
_cell.angle_beta   90.00
_cell.angle_gamma   90.00
#
_symmetry.space_group_name_H-M   'P 1'
#
loop_
_entity.id
_entity.type
_entity.pdbx_description
1 polymer ?
#
loop_
_entity_poly.entity_id
_entity_poly.type
_entity_poly.pdbx_seq_one_letter_code
_entity_poly.pdbx_strand_id
1 'polypeptide(L)'
;MILTDYTFRPDTDSLAEENCADVARKLKQAYNDVQDHIVINNLVVDVYDRKITVDQAVIHTYGITLINSRTLYGKIEVNYRQEWSRSVKGRDIPLENPTELYKHVSKALRDYLVKHTEDIMSKHNGVQKNFDGLPIELMFIQAPKSSLQGNGINSSNILFSEQLIQTITRHFNSYKKRVYQQFGGMDVFRFMSSDMYACADFLLGKEIDRESYPVAQPEQMTNASQSTTYKPAKRVIVRTKRVGGGPGVIKARDIKPSRKKLSAEGGK
;
A
#
# COMPACT_ATOMS: atom_id res chain seq x y z
N MET A 1 0.77 9.90 7.97
CA MET A 1 0.98 11.34 7.68
C MET A 1 1.15 11.55 6.17
N ILE A 2 0.71 12.70 5.62
CA ILE A 2 0.89 13.06 4.20
C ILE A 2 1.86 14.22 4.13
N LEU A 3 2.97 14.07 3.40
CA LEU A 3 4.02 15.08 3.35
C LEU A 3 3.95 16.01 2.15
N THR A 4 3.31 15.57 1.07
CA THR A 4 3.05 16.39 -0.11
C THR A 4 1.58 16.24 -0.49
N ASP A 5 0.85 17.34 -0.60
CA ASP A 5 -0.51 17.28 -1.10
C ASP A 5 -0.51 16.95 -2.60
N TYR A 6 -1.42 16.08 -3.01
CA TYR A 6 -1.62 15.80 -4.41
C TYR A 6 -2.35 16.97 -5.07
N THR A 7 -1.75 17.53 -6.13
CA THR A 7 -2.38 18.57 -6.96
C THR A 7 -2.93 17.91 -8.22
N PHE A 8 -4.26 17.90 -8.37
CA PHE A 8 -4.92 17.39 -9.55
C PHE A 8 -4.61 18.28 -10.76
N ARG A 9 -4.25 17.67 -11.89
CA ARG A 9 -3.90 18.37 -13.13
C ARG A 9 -4.90 18.01 -14.24
N PRO A 10 -6.03 18.75 -14.36
CA PRO A 10 -7.07 18.44 -15.34
C PRO A 10 -6.65 18.63 -16.79
N ASP A 11 -5.58 19.39 -17.04
CA ASP A 11 -5.07 19.70 -18.38
C ASP A 11 -4.28 18.53 -19.02
N THR A 12 -3.98 17.50 -18.22
CA THR A 12 -3.37 16.22 -18.61
C THR A 12 -4.43 15.14 -18.79
N ASP A 13 -4.11 14.03 -19.48
CA ASP A 13 -5.07 12.96 -19.83
C ASP A 13 -6.05 12.63 -18.68
N SER A 14 -7.32 13.01 -18.84
CA SER A 14 -8.33 13.06 -17.78
C SER A 14 -8.45 11.72 -17.05
N LEU A 15 -8.38 10.60 -17.78
CA LEU A 15 -8.55 9.27 -17.18
C LEU A 15 -7.36 8.85 -16.33
N ALA A 16 -6.15 9.19 -16.77
CA ALA A 16 -4.93 8.89 -16.03
C ALA A 16 -4.86 9.72 -14.74
N GLU A 17 -5.19 11.01 -14.83
CA GLU A 17 -5.17 11.92 -13.68
C GLU A 17 -6.33 11.64 -12.72
N GLU A 18 -7.53 11.29 -13.21
CA GLU A 18 -8.65 10.87 -12.36
C GLU A 18 -8.29 9.64 -11.53
N ASN A 19 -7.65 8.63 -12.15
CA ASN A 19 -7.20 7.44 -11.43
C ASN A 19 -6.14 7.78 -10.37
N CYS A 20 -5.19 8.66 -10.72
CA CYS A 20 -4.15 9.12 -9.81
C CYS A 20 -4.74 9.89 -8.62
N ALA A 21 -5.71 10.77 -8.88
CA ALA A 21 -6.43 11.52 -7.85
C ALA A 21 -7.23 10.61 -6.92
N ASP A 22 -7.89 9.58 -7.45
CA ASP A 22 -8.62 8.59 -6.64
C ASP A 22 -7.67 7.85 -5.69
N VAL A 23 -6.52 7.41 -6.19
CA VAL A 23 -5.47 6.76 -5.40
C VAL A 23 -4.95 7.68 -4.30
N ALA A 24 -4.59 8.92 -4.63
CA ALA A 24 -4.11 9.90 -3.66
C ALA A 24 -5.16 10.19 -2.56
N ARG A 25 -6.43 10.33 -2.94
CA ARG A 25 -7.55 10.52 -2.00
C ARG A 25 -7.75 9.32 -1.08
N LYS A 26 -7.67 8.09 -1.60
CA LYS A 26 -7.80 6.86 -0.80
C LYS A 26 -6.64 6.71 0.18
N LEU A 27 -5.40 6.98 -0.26
CA LEU A 27 -4.22 6.99 0.62
C LEU A 27 -4.34 8.07 1.70
N LYS A 28 -4.81 9.27 1.33
CA LYS A 28 -5.07 10.36 2.28
C LYS A 28 -6.06 9.92 3.35
N GLN A 29 -7.21 9.39 2.95
CA GLN A 29 -8.23 8.92 3.90
C GLN A 29 -7.73 7.79 4.81
N ALA A 30 -6.87 6.89 4.32
CA ALA A 30 -6.39 5.75 5.09
C ALA A 30 -5.24 6.09 6.06
N TYR A 31 -4.34 6.99 5.66
CA TYR A 31 -3.06 7.19 6.35
C TYR A 31 -2.82 8.59 6.89
N ASN A 32 -3.78 9.52 6.82
CA ASN A 32 -3.61 10.88 7.33
C ASN A 32 -3.11 10.88 8.79
N ASP A 33 -3.80 10.12 9.65
CA ASP A 33 -3.58 10.13 11.11
C ASP A 33 -2.79 8.90 11.60
N VAL A 34 -2.25 8.09 10.69
CA VAL A 34 -1.46 6.90 11.01
C VAL A 34 0.02 7.27 11.03
N GLN A 35 0.69 7.04 12.16
CA GLN A 35 2.11 7.36 12.35
C GLN A 35 3.07 6.35 11.70
N ASP A 36 2.63 5.10 11.50
CA ASP A 36 3.44 4.03 10.88
C ASP A 36 3.55 4.15 9.35
N HIS A 37 2.91 5.15 8.74
CA HIS A 37 2.85 5.33 7.30
C HIS A 37 3.04 6.81 6.95
N ILE A 38 3.91 7.07 5.97
CA ILE A 38 4.14 8.38 5.38
C ILE A 38 3.84 8.29 3.89
N VAL A 39 3.00 9.18 3.38
CA VAL A 39 2.64 9.25 1.97
C VAL A 39 3.35 10.43 1.31
N ILE A 40 4.05 10.16 0.22
CA ILE A 40 4.68 11.13 -0.67
C ILE A 40 4.01 11.03 -2.05
N ASN A 41 3.40 12.11 -2.51
CA ASN A 41 2.88 12.24 -3.86
C ASN A 41 3.94 12.82 -4.81
N ASN A 42 3.98 12.31 -6.04
CA ASN A 42 4.88 12.72 -7.12
C ASN A 42 6.37 12.65 -6.73
N LEU A 43 6.81 11.53 -6.16
CA LEU A 43 8.22 11.30 -5.83
C LEU A 43 9.05 11.23 -7.11
N VAL A 44 10.11 12.01 -7.20
CA VAL A 44 11.03 11.99 -8.35
C VAL A 44 12.23 11.11 -8.02
N VAL A 45 12.53 10.16 -8.90
CA VAL A 45 13.68 9.25 -8.78
C VAL A 45 14.54 9.38 -10.03
N ASP A 46 15.82 9.61 -9.85
CA ASP A 46 16.79 9.63 -10.94
C ASP A 46 17.17 8.18 -11.30
N VAL A 47 16.90 7.77 -12.53
CA VAL A 47 17.16 6.43 -13.07
C VAL A 47 18.04 6.58 -14.31
N TYR A 48 19.30 6.16 -14.20
CA TYR A 48 20.33 6.39 -15.22
C TYR A 48 20.47 7.89 -15.56
N ASP A 49 20.07 8.30 -16.76
CA ASP A 49 20.11 9.66 -17.30
C ASP A 49 18.73 10.35 -17.30
N ARG A 50 17.70 9.74 -16.68
CA ARG A 50 16.31 10.21 -16.72
C ARG A 50 15.73 10.43 -15.32
N LYS A 51 14.85 11.42 -15.21
CA LYS A 51 14.01 11.63 -14.02
C LYS A 51 12.68 10.92 -14.21
N ILE A 52 12.38 9.95 -13.36
CA ILE A 52 11.10 9.24 -13.35
C ILE A 52 10.26 9.74 -12.20
N THR A 53 9.01 10.13 -12.48
CA THR A 53 8.06 10.52 -11.43
C THR A 53 7.23 9.31 -11.04
N VAL A 54 7.33 8.91 -9.77
CA VAL A 54 6.47 7.93 -9.13
C VAL A 54 5.23 8.65 -8.59
N ASP A 55 4.05 8.18 -9.00
CA ASP A 55 2.80 8.84 -8.68
C ASP A 55 2.58 8.99 -7.17
N GLN A 56 2.75 7.88 -6.42
CA GLN A 56 2.73 7.88 -4.96
C GLN A 56 3.76 6.90 -4.39
N ALA A 57 4.42 7.29 -3.31
CA ALA A 57 5.24 6.42 -2.49
C ALA A 57 4.68 6.39 -1.06
N VAL A 58 4.51 5.19 -0.52
CA VAL A 58 4.11 4.97 0.88
C VAL A 58 5.30 4.39 1.61
N ILE A 59 5.93 5.19 2.46
CA ILE A 59 6.98 4.74 3.38
C ILE A 59 6.27 4.22 4.63
N HIS A 60 6.61 3.02 5.06
CA HIS A 60 6.09 2.45 6.30
C HIS A 60 7.23 1.85 7.12
N THR A 61 6.96 1.50 8.38
CA THR A 61 7.97 1.03 9.35
C THR A 61 8.86 -0.13 8.86
N TYR A 62 8.43 -0.88 7.85
CA TYR A 62 9.13 -2.07 7.34
C TYR A 62 9.56 -1.97 5.87
N GLY A 63 9.38 -0.84 5.18
CA GLY A 63 9.61 -0.78 3.75
C GLY A 63 9.03 0.45 3.05
N ILE A 64 9.07 0.42 1.73
CA ILE A 64 8.49 1.44 0.84
C ILE A 64 7.60 0.74 -0.19
N THR A 65 6.40 1.24 -0.43
CA THR A 65 5.55 0.85 -1.56
C THR A 65 5.55 1.96 -2.60
N LEU A 66 6.03 1.67 -3.81
CA LEU A 66 5.94 2.57 -4.97
C LEU A 66 4.69 2.24 -5.77
N ILE A 67 3.90 3.25 -6.07
CA ILE A 67 2.60 3.12 -6.72
C ILE A 67 2.64 3.87 -8.04
N ASN A 68 2.30 3.17 -9.13
CA ASN A 68 2.02 3.75 -10.44
C ASN A 68 0.52 3.67 -10.69
N SER A 69 -0.14 4.79 -10.95
CA SER A 69 -1.58 4.90 -11.18
C SER A 69 -1.92 5.63 -12.49
N ARG A 70 -0.96 6.27 -13.16
CA ARG A 70 -1.22 6.99 -14.41
C ARG A 70 -1.07 6.14 -15.69
N THR A 71 -0.41 4.98 -15.64
CA THR A 71 -0.04 4.26 -16.87
C THR A 71 -1.10 3.25 -17.33
N LEU A 72 -1.85 2.64 -16.42
CA LEU A 72 -2.73 1.51 -16.75
C LEU A 72 -4.19 1.95 -17.00
N TYR A 73 -4.44 2.60 -18.13
CA TYR A 73 -5.78 3.02 -18.55
C TYR A 73 -6.07 2.70 -20.03
N GLY A 74 -7.36 2.68 -20.39
CA GLY A 74 -7.81 2.35 -21.74
C GLY A 74 -7.67 0.86 -22.08
N LYS A 75 -7.48 0.56 -23.37
CA LYS A 75 -7.24 -0.82 -23.83
C LYS A 75 -5.74 -1.04 -24.00
N ILE A 76 -5.18 -1.95 -23.23
CA ILE A 76 -3.76 -2.30 -23.24
C ILE A 76 -3.62 -3.76 -23.62
N GLU A 77 -2.73 -4.05 -24.56
CA GLU A 77 -2.37 -5.39 -24.99
C GLU A 77 -0.91 -5.68 -24.64
N VAL A 78 -0.64 -6.88 -24.14
CA VAL A 78 0.70 -7.36 -23.81
C VAL A 78 0.95 -8.68 -24.53
N ASN A 79 1.88 -8.66 -25.47
CA ASN A 79 2.21 -9.84 -26.26
C ASN A 79 3.10 -10.82 -25.47
N TYR A 80 3.38 -11.99 -26.05
CA TYR A 80 4.21 -13.02 -25.40
C TYR A 80 5.67 -12.60 -25.15
N ARG A 81 6.15 -11.53 -25.82
CA ARG A 81 7.48 -10.95 -25.62
C ARG A 81 7.50 -9.87 -24.54
N GLN A 82 6.38 -9.67 -23.83
CA GLN A 82 6.21 -8.60 -22.85
C GLN A 82 6.35 -7.19 -23.44
N GLU A 83 6.04 -7.04 -24.73
CA GLU A 83 5.88 -5.73 -25.36
C GLU A 83 4.46 -5.23 -25.08
N TRP A 84 4.35 -3.97 -24.65
CA TRP A 84 3.09 -3.35 -24.29
C TRP A 84 2.65 -2.42 -25.42
N SER A 85 1.37 -2.45 -25.74
CA SER A 85 0.74 -1.49 -26.64
C SER A 85 -0.56 -0.99 -26.05
N ARG A 86 -0.92 0.25 -26.37
CA ARG A 86 -2.21 0.84 -26.01
C ARG A 86 -2.99 1.18 -27.26
N SER A 87 -4.24 0.74 -27.31
CA SER A 87 -5.15 1.09 -28.39
C SER A 87 -5.76 2.47 -28.15
N VAL A 88 -5.42 3.44 -29.00
CA VAL A 88 -5.91 4.82 -28.97
C VAL A 88 -6.57 5.13 -30.31
N LYS A 89 -7.87 5.43 -30.30
CA LYS A 89 -8.67 5.73 -31.51
C LYS A 89 -8.53 4.65 -32.61
N GLY A 90 -8.45 3.39 -32.20
CA GLY A 90 -8.33 2.24 -33.11
C GLY A 90 -6.93 2.01 -33.68
N ARG A 91 -5.89 2.68 -33.15
CA ARG A 91 -4.49 2.41 -33.48
C ARG A 91 -3.75 1.94 -32.24
N ASP A 92 -2.89 0.95 -32.41
CA ASP A 92 -2.05 0.46 -31.33
C ASP A 92 -0.74 1.25 -31.30
N ILE A 93 -0.51 1.93 -30.18
CA ILE A 93 0.67 2.75 -29.95
C ILE A 93 1.58 1.98 -28.98
N PRO A 94 2.89 1.86 -29.26
CA PRO A 94 3.83 1.26 -28.32
C PRO A 94 3.77 1.96 -26.95
N LEU A 95 3.73 1.17 -25.89
CA LEU A 95 3.76 1.62 -24.50
C LEU A 95 5.02 1.04 -23.85
N GLU A 96 5.75 1.86 -23.11
CA GLU A 96 6.88 1.36 -22.30
C GLU A 96 6.34 0.40 -21.22
N ASN A 97 7.03 -0.72 -21.00
CA ASN A 97 6.63 -1.69 -19.99
C ASN A 97 6.78 -1.08 -18.58
N PRO A 98 5.67 -0.74 -17.89
CA PRO A 98 5.75 -0.07 -16.60
C PRO A 98 6.35 -0.98 -15.53
N THR A 99 6.15 -2.29 -15.64
CA THR A 99 6.64 -3.25 -14.65
C THR A 99 8.16 -3.40 -14.68
N GLU A 100 8.76 -3.37 -15.86
CA GLU A 100 10.23 -3.38 -16.00
C GLU A 100 10.82 -2.03 -15.59
N LEU A 101 10.25 -0.92 -16.06
CA LEU A 101 10.70 0.42 -15.68
C LEU A 101 10.79 0.57 -14.15
N TYR A 102 9.75 0.16 -13.43
CA TYR A 102 9.71 0.31 -11.97
C TYR A 102 10.65 -0.64 -11.21
N LYS A 103 11.15 -1.72 -11.83
CA LYS A 103 12.28 -2.49 -11.28
C LYS A 103 13.58 -1.67 -11.29
N HIS A 104 13.81 -0.90 -12.36
CA HIS A 104 14.94 0.02 -12.41
C HIS A 104 14.78 1.18 -11.43
N VAL A 105 13.56 1.74 -11.31
CA VAL A 105 13.24 2.77 -10.30
C VAL A 105 13.52 2.27 -8.88
N SER A 106 13.06 1.06 -8.53
CA SER A 106 13.25 0.53 -7.17
C SER A 106 14.72 0.25 -6.85
N LYS A 107 15.48 -0.25 -7.84
CA LYS A 107 16.93 -0.43 -7.72
C LYS A 107 17.63 0.92 -7.54
N ALA A 108 17.35 1.90 -8.39
CA ALA A 108 17.96 3.22 -8.30
C ALA A 108 17.64 3.91 -6.97
N LEU A 109 16.39 3.83 -6.50
CA LEU A 109 15.98 4.35 -5.21
C LEU A 109 16.74 3.68 -4.05
N ARG A 110 16.87 2.34 -4.07
CA ARG A 110 17.67 1.62 -3.07
C ARG A 110 19.13 2.07 -3.11
N ASP A 111 19.75 2.07 -4.28
CA ASP A 111 21.16 2.42 -4.44
C ASP A 111 21.42 3.87 -3.98
N TYR A 112 20.46 4.78 -4.20
CA TYR A 112 20.50 6.15 -3.70
C TYR A 112 20.41 6.21 -2.17
N LEU A 113 19.44 5.52 -1.56
CA LEU A 113 19.30 5.46 -0.10
C LEU A 113 20.52 4.83 0.57
N VAL A 114 21.07 3.73 0.02
CA VAL A 114 22.27 3.06 0.54
C VAL A 114 23.46 4.03 0.57
N LYS A 115 23.68 4.80 -0.48
CA LYS A 115 24.76 5.80 -0.55
C LYS A 115 24.65 6.89 0.51
N HIS A 116 23.42 7.22 0.93
CA HIS A 116 23.12 8.25 1.91
C HIS A 116 22.69 7.68 3.27
N THR A 117 23.08 6.44 3.56
CA THR A 117 22.76 5.78 4.84
C THR A 117 23.27 6.62 6.03
N GLU A 118 24.45 7.21 5.92
CA GLU A 118 25.06 8.01 6.99
C GLU A 118 24.26 9.26 7.35
N ASP A 119 23.64 9.88 6.35
CA ASP A 119 22.81 11.08 6.51
C ASP A 119 21.43 10.74 7.09
N ILE A 120 20.85 9.61 6.64
CA ILE A 120 19.44 9.27 6.88
C ILE A 120 19.24 8.41 8.13
N MET A 121 20.10 7.42 8.37
CA MET A 121 19.91 6.43 9.43
C MET A 121 20.62 6.84 10.70
N SER A 122 19.98 6.76 11.85
CA SER A 122 20.64 6.99 13.13
C SER A 122 21.46 5.77 13.58
N LYS A 123 22.50 6.02 14.39
CA LYS A 123 23.31 4.96 15.01
C LYS A 123 22.68 4.58 16.34
N HIS A 124 22.43 3.29 16.54
CA HIS A 124 21.93 2.74 17.80
C HIS A 124 23.01 1.86 18.43
N ASN A 125 23.45 2.22 19.63
CA ASN A 125 24.53 1.54 20.36
C ASN A 125 25.81 1.36 19.51
N GLY A 126 26.14 2.37 18.70
CA GLY A 126 27.31 2.34 17.81
C GLY A 126 27.12 1.55 16.50
N VAL A 127 25.99 0.88 16.30
CA VAL A 127 25.68 0.14 15.07
C VAL A 127 24.66 0.92 14.25
N GLN A 128 24.94 1.07 12.96
CA GLN A 128 24.03 1.68 11.99
C GLN A 128 23.43 0.59 11.10
N LYS A 129 22.12 0.62 10.91
CA LYS A 129 21.46 -0.21 9.90
C LYS A 129 21.64 0.42 8.52
N ASN A 130 21.66 -0.40 7.48
CA ASN A 130 21.71 0.05 6.09
C ASN A 130 20.42 -0.27 5.34
N PHE A 131 20.30 0.25 4.12
CA PHE A 131 19.13 0.06 3.26
C PHE A 131 19.21 -1.19 2.37
N ASP A 132 20.24 -2.04 2.48
CA ASP A 132 20.40 -3.21 1.59
C ASP A 132 19.20 -4.16 1.73
N GLY A 133 18.73 -4.36 2.96
CA GLY A 133 17.56 -5.20 3.27
C GLY A 133 16.20 -4.53 3.10
N LEU A 134 16.13 -3.24 2.74
CA LEU A 134 14.86 -2.47 2.68
C LEU A 134 13.89 -3.09 1.67
N PRO A 135 12.71 -3.60 2.05
CA PRO A 135 11.71 -4.02 1.07
C PRO A 135 11.16 -2.83 0.30
N ILE A 136 11.22 -2.89 -1.04
CA ILE A 136 10.57 -1.93 -1.93
C ILE A 136 9.57 -2.68 -2.78
N GLU A 137 8.29 -2.44 -2.54
CA GLU A 137 7.19 -3.08 -3.23
C GLU A 137 6.69 -2.21 -4.38
N LEU A 138 6.24 -2.86 -5.46
CA LEU A 138 5.75 -2.18 -6.65
C LEU A 138 4.28 -2.52 -6.82
N MET A 139 3.44 -1.51 -6.96
CA MET A 139 2.01 -1.66 -7.22
C MET A 139 1.60 -0.83 -8.42
N PHE A 140 0.83 -1.43 -9.33
CA PHE A 140 0.33 -0.79 -10.54
C PHE A 140 -1.20 -0.75 -10.48
N ILE A 141 -1.75 0.45 -10.50
CA ILE A 141 -3.18 0.69 -10.34
C ILE A 141 -3.83 0.80 -11.69
N GLN A 142 -4.63 -0.21 -12.00
CA GLN A 142 -5.44 -0.25 -13.19
C GLN A 142 -6.65 0.69 -13.04
N ALA A 143 -6.78 1.63 -13.97
CA ALA A 143 -7.89 2.58 -13.99
C ALA A 143 -9.24 1.87 -14.23
N PRO A 144 -10.35 2.40 -13.71
CA PRO A 144 -11.67 1.87 -14.01
C PRO A 144 -11.94 1.79 -15.51
N LYS A 145 -12.68 0.77 -15.95
CA LYS A 145 -13.06 0.56 -17.37
C LYS A 145 -11.89 0.38 -18.35
N SER A 146 -10.68 0.12 -17.84
CA SER A 146 -9.56 -0.31 -18.67
C SER A 146 -9.59 -1.82 -18.88
N SER A 147 -9.03 -2.29 -19.99
CA SER A 147 -8.86 -3.71 -20.29
C SER A 147 -7.40 -4.00 -20.54
N LEU A 148 -6.83 -4.90 -19.74
CA LEU A 148 -5.48 -5.42 -19.92
C LEU A 148 -5.62 -6.86 -20.45
N GLN A 149 -5.15 -7.10 -21.67
CA GLN A 149 -5.30 -8.40 -22.35
C GLN A 149 -3.98 -8.92 -22.92
N GLY A 150 -3.86 -10.23 -23.08
CA GLY A 150 -2.71 -10.89 -23.69
C GLY A 150 -2.01 -11.90 -22.78
N ASN A 151 -1.10 -12.67 -23.38
CA ASN A 151 -0.49 -13.84 -22.72
C ASN A 151 0.81 -13.51 -21.96
N GLY A 152 1.32 -12.29 -22.09
CA GLY A 152 2.54 -11.85 -21.42
C GLY A 152 2.33 -11.14 -20.07
N ILE A 153 1.09 -11.05 -19.58
CA ILE A 153 0.78 -10.26 -18.38
C ILE A 153 1.20 -11.00 -17.12
N ASN A 154 2.09 -10.39 -16.33
CA ASN A 154 2.26 -10.75 -14.93
C ASN A 154 1.36 -9.84 -14.07
N SER A 155 0.22 -10.38 -13.62
CA SER A 155 -0.81 -9.63 -12.90
C SER A 155 -0.58 -9.50 -11.40
N SER A 156 0.48 -10.10 -10.83
CA SER A 156 0.64 -10.20 -9.37
C SER A 156 0.67 -8.85 -8.63
N ASN A 157 1.15 -7.81 -9.31
CA ASN A 157 1.29 -6.45 -8.76
C ASN A 157 0.31 -5.44 -9.40
N ILE A 158 -0.58 -5.90 -10.28
CA ILE A 158 -1.58 -5.08 -10.97
C ILE A 158 -2.91 -5.22 -10.23
N LEU A 159 -3.47 -4.12 -9.77
CA LEU A 159 -4.68 -4.12 -8.93
C LEU A 159 -5.56 -2.91 -9.18
N PHE A 160 -6.82 -2.98 -8.75
CA PHE A 160 -7.73 -1.82 -8.78
C PHE A 160 -7.56 -0.96 -7.53
N SER A 161 -7.90 0.33 -7.61
CA SER A 161 -7.69 1.28 -6.51
C SER A 161 -8.46 0.89 -5.24
N GLU A 162 -9.55 0.12 -5.33
CA GLU A 162 -10.28 -0.46 -4.19
C GLU A 162 -9.44 -1.44 -3.35
N GLN A 163 -8.51 -2.15 -3.98
CA GLN A 163 -7.70 -3.19 -3.35
C GLN A 163 -6.39 -2.64 -2.76
N LEU A 164 -6.04 -1.39 -3.07
CA LEU A 164 -4.78 -0.77 -2.72
C LEU A 164 -4.49 -0.81 -1.22
N ILE A 165 -5.37 -0.22 -0.42
CA ILE A 165 -5.17 -0.07 1.04
C ILE A 165 -5.10 -1.44 1.72
N GLN A 166 -5.95 -2.38 1.30
CA GLN A 166 -5.95 -3.73 1.84
C GLN A 166 -4.64 -4.46 1.52
N THR A 167 -4.09 -4.26 0.32
CA THR A 167 -2.84 -4.89 -0.13
C THR A 167 -1.65 -4.33 0.63
N ILE A 168 -1.51 -3.00 0.73
CA ILE A 168 -0.46 -2.35 1.55
C ILE A 168 -0.54 -2.85 3.00
N THR A 169 -1.73 -2.88 3.58
CA THR A 169 -1.94 -3.36 4.96
C THR A 169 -1.57 -4.83 5.12
N ARG A 170 -1.85 -5.68 4.12
CA ARG A 170 -1.46 -7.09 4.14
C ARG A 170 0.05 -7.25 4.12
N HIS A 171 0.74 -6.49 3.27
CA HIS A 171 2.19 -6.49 3.18
C HIS A 171 2.84 -5.99 4.46
N PHE A 172 2.40 -4.85 4.99
CA PHE A 172 2.81 -4.33 6.29
C PHE A 172 2.69 -5.40 7.40
N ASN A 173 1.54 -6.05 7.51
CA ASN A 173 1.31 -7.09 8.51
C ASN A 173 2.16 -8.35 8.28
N SER A 174 2.48 -8.68 7.03
CA SER A 174 3.39 -9.78 6.68
C SER A 174 4.79 -9.51 7.22
N TYR A 175 5.34 -8.32 6.99
CA TYR A 175 6.64 -7.92 7.52
C TYR A 175 6.62 -7.84 9.05
N LYS A 176 5.57 -7.23 9.64
CA LYS A 176 5.39 -7.19 11.09
C LYS A 176 5.44 -8.59 11.73
N LYS A 177 4.76 -9.58 11.13
CA LYS A 177 4.78 -10.96 11.62
C LYS A 177 6.16 -11.60 11.51
N ARG A 178 6.92 -11.34 10.44
CA ARG A 178 8.28 -11.87 10.28
C ARG A 178 9.22 -11.38 11.38
N VAL A 179 9.06 -10.14 11.84
CA VAL A 179 9.82 -9.60 12.99
C VAL A 179 9.53 -10.39 14.27
N TYR A 180 8.28 -10.79 14.52
CA TYR A 180 7.94 -11.61 15.70
C TYR A 180 8.36 -13.09 15.57
N GLN A 181 8.43 -13.59 14.34
CA GLN A 181 8.80 -14.97 14.03
C GLN A 181 10.32 -15.14 13.86
N GLN A 182 11.13 -14.21 14.35
CA GLN A 182 12.59 -14.20 14.26
C GLN A 182 13.27 -15.30 15.12
N PHE A 183 12.66 -16.48 15.20
CA PHE A 183 13.32 -17.73 15.52
C PHE A 183 14.06 -18.19 14.26
N GLY A 184 15.38 -17.95 14.18
CA GLY A 184 16.22 -18.45 13.08
C GLY A 184 17.14 -17.44 12.39
N GLY A 185 17.30 -16.22 12.90
CA GLY A 185 18.42 -15.35 12.52
C GLY A 185 18.29 -14.59 11.19
N MET A 186 17.12 -14.53 10.54
CA MET A 186 16.92 -13.61 9.42
C MET A 186 16.66 -12.20 9.96
N ASP A 187 17.53 -11.24 9.62
CA ASP A 187 17.31 -9.83 9.94
C ASP A 187 16.20 -9.25 9.06
N VAL A 188 15.22 -8.60 9.68
CA VAL A 188 14.11 -7.95 8.98
C VAL A 188 14.32 -6.46 9.09
N PHE A 189 14.43 -5.79 7.94
CA PHE A 189 14.56 -4.34 7.91
C PHE A 189 13.39 -3.69 8.65
N ARG A 190 13.73 -2.71 9.49
CA ARG A 190 12.76 -1.97 10.30
C ARG A 190 13.31 -0.57 10.58
N PHE A 191 12.55 0.44 10.18
CA PHE A 191 12.81 1.83 10.53
C PHE A 191 12.55 2.08 12.02
N MET A 192 13.37 2.95 12.61
CA MET A 192 12.95 3.76 13.75
C MET A 192 11.99 4.84 13.24
N SER A 193 11.08 5.35 14.07
CA SER A 193 10.19 6.44 13.64
C SER A 193 10.98 7.64 13.13
N SER A 194 12.02 8.08 13.85
CA SER A 194 12.89 9.20 13.44
C SER A 194 13.56 8.99 12.08
N ASP A 195 14.09 7.79 11.82
CA ASP A 195 14.74 7.46 10.55
C ASP A 195 13.74 7.39 9.39
N MET A 196 12.49 7.00 9.66
CA MET A 196 11.43 7.01 8.66
C MET A 196 11.08 8.42 8.20
N TYR A 197 10.98 9.39 9.13
CA TYR A 197 10.77 10.80 8.80
C TYR A 197 12.00 11.40 8.12
N ALA A 198 13.21 11.10 8.60
CA ALA A 198 14.46 11.52 7.97
C ALA A 198 14.55 11.03 6.52
N CYS A 199 14.20 9.76 6.27
CA CYS A 199 14.14 9.19 4.92
C CYS A 199 13.13 9.94 4.04
N ALA A 200 11.96 10.26 4.59
CA ALA A 200 10.93 10.97 3.86
C ALA A 200 11.33 12.41 3.50
N ASP A 201 11.94 13.15 4.42
CA ASP A 201 12.45 14.51 4.16
C ASP A 201 13.63 14.49 3.18
N PHE A 202 14.54 13.54 3.33
CA PHE A 202 15.65 13.34 2.41
C PHE A 202 15.17 13.09 0.97
N LEU A 203 14.18 12.21 0.79
CA LEU A 203 13.58 11.94 -0.52
C LEU A 203 12.85 13.14 -1.12
N LEU A 204 12.44 14.11 -0.29
CA LEU A 204 11.85 15.37 -0.73
C LEU A 204 12.90 16.48 -0.94
N GLY A 205 14.18 16.21 -0.70
CA GLY A 205 15.25 17.20 -0.74
C GLY A 205 15.14 18.27 0.36
N LYS A 206 14.46 17.96 1.46
CA LYS A 206 14.33 18.83 2.64
C LYS A 206 15.49 18.56 3.60
N GLU A 207 15.79 19.56 4.44
CA GLU A 207 16.74 19.38 5.54
C GLU A 207 16.18 18.44 6.60
N ILE A 208 17.03 17.55 7.12
CA ILE A 208 16.64 16.57 8.14
C ILE A 208 16.66 17.23 9.51
N ASP A 209 15.48 17.55 10.05
CA ASP A 209 15.32 18.09 11.39
C ASP A 209 14.72 17.03 12.34
N ARG A 210 15.63 16.29 13.01
CA ARG A 210 15.24 15.23 13.94
C ARG A 210 14.55 15.72 15.21
N GLU A 211 14.67 16.99 15.57
CA GLU A 211 14.02 17.55 16.76
C GLU A 211 12.53 17.77 16.51
N SER A 212 12.16 18.05 15.26
CA SER A 212 10.75 18.23 14.84
C SER A 212 9.97 16.93 14.73
N TYR A 213 10.66 15.79 14.63
CA TYR A 213 10.02 14.51 14.37
C TYR A 213 9.26 14.00 15.60
N PRO A 214 8.08 13.39 15.41
CA PRO A 214 7.35 12.83 16.52
C PRO A 214 8.23 11.77 17.19
N VAL A 215 8.45 11.96 18.49
CA VAL A 215 9.18 11.01 19.32
C VAL A 215 8.50 9.66 19.15
N ALA A 216 9.26 8.65 18.72
CA ALA A 216 8.77 7.29 18.63
C ALA A 216 8.09 6.96 19.97
N GLN A 217 6.78 6.68 19.95
CA GLN A 217 6.20 6.04 21.12
C GLN A 217 7.01 4.77 21.34
N PRO A 218 7.62 4.56 22.52
CA PRO A 218 8.30 3.31 22.78
C PRO A 218 7.26 2.22 22.55
N GLU A 219 7.46 1.41 21.51
CA GLU A 219 6.74 0.16 21.45
C GLU A 219 7.01 -0.54 22.77
N GLN A 220 5.93 -0.84 23.47
CA GLN A 220 5.88 -1.55 24.74
C GLN A 220 6.76 -2.80 24.67
N MET A 221 8.05 -2.63 24.98
CA MET A 221 8.81 -3.68 25.63
C MET A 221 8.19 -3.74 27.02
N THR A 222 7.47 -4.84 27.29
CA THR A 222 6.63 -5.11 28.48
C THR A 222 5.18 -4.58 28.41
N ASN A 223 4.29 -5.37 27.83
CA ASN A 223 3.36 -6.23 28.58
C ASN A 223 2.25 -6.74 27.67
N ALA A 224 2.06 -8.06 27.69
CA ALA A 224 0.78 -8.64 27.35
C ALA A 224 -0.30 -7.94 28.20
N SER A 225 -1.42 -7.61 27.58
CA SER A 225 -2.62 -6.98 28.16
C SER A 225 -2.65 -5.45 28.09
N GLN A 226 -2.97 -4.92 26.92
CA GLN A 226 -3.96 -3.84 26.81
C GLN A 226 -4.50 -3.80 25.38
N SER A 227 -5.70 -4.39 25.24
CA SER A 227 -6.48 -4.37 24.02
C SER A 227 -7.07 -2.98 23.82
N THR A 228 -6.59 -2.25 22.82
CA THR A 228 -7.36 -1.16 22.22
C THR A 228 -8.63 -1.77 21.62
N THR A 229 -9.75 -1.37 22.20
CA THR A 229 -11.10 -1.87 21.94
C THR A 229 -11.58 -1.41 20.56
N TYR A 230 -11.21 -2.15 19.51
CA TYR A 230 -12.21 -2.42 18.49
C TYR A 230 -13.22 -3.36 19.15
N LYS A 231 -14.47 -2.94 19.29
CA LYS A 231 -15.56 -3.87 19.62
C LYS A 231 -15.88 -4.66 18.34
N PRO A 232 -15.42 -5.91 18.15
CA PRO A 232 -16.09 -6.77 17.20
C PRO A 232 -17.53 -6.94 17.71
N ALA A 233 -18.52 -6.71 16.84
CA ALA A 233 -19.90 -7.03 17.15
C ALA A 233 -19.95 -8.46 17.69
N LYS A 234 -20.34 -8.62 18.96
CA LYS A 234 -20.48 -9.94 19.59
C LYS A 234 -21.48 -10.72 18.75
N ARG A 235 -21.02 -11.75 18.04
CA ARG A 235 -21.92 -12.79 17.56
C ARG A 235 -22.45 -13.51 18.79
N VAL A 236 -23.69 -13.18 19.16
CA VAL A 236 -24.42 -13.91 20.20
C VAL A 236 -24.74 -15.29 19.64
N ILE A 237 -23.95 -16.30 20.04
CA ILE A 237 -24.34 -17.69 19.82
C ILE A 237 -25.34 -18.03 20.93
N VAL A 238 -26.63 -17.97 20.60
CA VAL A 238 -27.68 -18.48 21.48
C VAL A 238 -27.59 -20.01 21.45
N ARG A 239 -26.99 -20.61 22.48
CA ARG A 239 -27.06 -22.06 22.71
C ARG A 239 -28.42 -22.40 23.31
N THR A 240 -29.39 -22.79 22.50
CA THR A 240 -30.60 -23.43 22.99
C THR A 240 -30.27 -24.88 23.37
N LYS A 241 -30.34 -25.22 24.67
CA LYS A 241 -30.38 -26.62 25.11
C LYS A 241 -31.76 -27.18 24.75
N ARG A 242 -31.82 -28.21 23.90
CA ARG A 242 -32.99 -29.11 23.91
C ARG A 242 -32.90 -30.00 25.13
N VAL A 243 -34.03 -30.21 25.79
CA VAL A 243 -34.21 -31.29 26.76
C VAL A 243 -34.16 -32.61 25.97
N GLY A 244 -33.20 -33.48 26.28
CA GLY A 244 -32.97 -34.76 25.59
C GLY A 244 -31.86 -34.68 24.52
N GLY A 245 -30.64 -35.11 24.89
CA GLY A 245 -29.40 -34.86 24.16
C GLY A 245 -29.16 -35.66 22.87
N GLY A 246 -28.32 -35.07 22.00
CA GLY A 246 -27.69 -35.69 20.83
C GLY A 246 -27.26 -34.63 19.78
N PRO A 247 -26.06 -34.70 19.18
CA PRO A 247 -25.57 -33.68 18.24
C PRO A 247 -26.18 -33.85 16.84
N GLY A 248 -26.99 -32.88 16.39
CA GLY A 248 -27.54 -32.83 15.03
C GLY A 248 -26.85 -31.76 14.19
N VAL A 249 -26.33 -32.13 13.01
CA VAL A 249 -25.77 -31.19 12.02
C VAL A 249 -26.93 -30.54 11.24
N ILE A 250 -27.11 -29.23 11.39
CA ILE A 250 -28.06 -28.46 10.58
C ILE A 250 -27.40 -28.17 9.23
N LYS A 251 -27.96 -28.69 8.13
CA LYS A 251 -27.47 -28.42 6.77
C LYS A 251 -28.03 -27.09 6.28
N ALA A 252 -27.21 -26.30 5.59
CA ALA A 252 -27.52 -24.93 5.15
C ALA A 252 -28.83 -24.79 4.34
N ARG A 253 -29.34 -25.87 3.76
CA ARG A 253 -30.60 -25.93 3.01
C ARG A 253 -31.87 -25.75 3.86
N ASP A 254 -31.78 -25.90 5.18
CA ASP A 254 -32.94 -25.85 6.08
C ASP A 254 -33.19 -24.43 6.65
N ILE A 255 -32.36 -23.45 6.28
CA ILE A 255 -32.49 -22.06 6.71
C ILE A 255 -33.37 -21.30 5.71
N LYS A 256 -34.65 -21.07 6.05
CA LYS A 256 -35.51 -20.17 5.26
C LYS A 256 -35.26 -18.71 5.68
N PRO A 257 -34.98 -17.79 4.73
CA PRO A 257 -34.84 -16.37 5.04
C PRO A 257 -36.20 -15.75 5.38
N SER A 258 -36.29 -15.07 6.53
CA SER A 258 -37.50 -14.35 6.92
C SER A 258 -37.60 -13.01 6.18
N ARG A 259 -38.67 -12.86 5.39
CA ARG A 259 -38.99 -11.63 4.66
C ARG A 259 -39.76 -10.71 5.62
N LYS A 260 -39.12 -9.65 6.13
CA LYS A 260 -39.81 -8.66 6.98
C LYS A 260 -40.58 -7.68 6.08
N LYS A 261 -41.91 -7.67 6.17
CA LYS A 261 -42.79 -6.66 5.54
C LYS A 261 -42.52 -5.29 6.17
N LEU A 262 -42.27 -4.29 5.33
CA LEU A 262 -42.41 -2.87 5.69
C LEU A 262 -43.90 -2.53 5.67
N SER A 263 -44.46 -2.13 6.81
CA SER A 263 -45.76 -1.48 6.89
C SER A 263 -45.55 0.01 7.11
N ALA A 264 -46.18 0.81 6.24
CA ALA A 264 -46.28 2.25 6.28
C ALA A 264 -47.35 2.75 7.27
N GLU A 265 -47.35 4.08 7.46
CA GLU A 265 -48.36 4.94 8.10
C GLU A 265 -48.42 4.90 9.64
N GLY A 266 -48.62 6.00 10.39
CA GLY A 266 -49.01 7.38 10.10
C GLY A 266 -49.64 7.97 11.38
N GLY A 267 -49.62 9.30 11.54
CA GLY A 267 -50.42 10.13 12.48
C GLY A 267 -50.32 9.82 13.99
N LYS A 268 -50.16 10.77 14.91
CA LYS A 268 -50.48 12.20 14.99
C LYS A 268 -49.46 12.86 15.90
#